data_AF-A0A7C5D8B2-F1
#
_entry.id   AF-A0A7C5D8B2-F1
#
_cell.length_a   1.000
_cell.length_b   1.000
_cell.length_c   1.000
_cell.angle_alpha   90.00
_cell.angle_beta   90.00
_cell.angle_gamma   90.00
#
_symmetry.space_group_name_H-M   'P 1'
#
loop_
_entity.id
_entity.type
_entity.pdbx_description
1 polymer ?
#
loop_
_entity_poly.entity_id
_entity_poly.type
_entity_poly.pdbx_seq_one_letter_code
_entity_poly.pdbx_strand_id
1 'polypeptide(L)' 'MDELIDFKHEYGIKVAMFIGDPKHAGIINEEEAKSLHATLFTYTYGNAQTGEQIALYWAVKPEDDTILLARYTYFIA' A
#
# COMPACT_ATOMS: atom_id res chain seq x y z
N MET A 1 -3.24 -18.75 -28.78
CA MET A 1 -2.92 -17.31 -28.85
C MET A 1 -4.13 -16.47 -29.26
N ASP A 2 -5.29 -17.08 -29.56
CA ASP A 2 -6.54 -16.39 -29.87
C ASP A 2 -7.41 -16.08 -28.64
N GLU A 3 -7.20 -16.74 -27.50
CA GLU A 3 -7.96 -16.50 -26.25
C GLU A 3 -7.59 -15.20 -25.52
N LEU A 4 -6.51 -14.52 -25.94
CA LEU A 4 -6.06 -13.26 -25.33
C LEU A 4 -6.72 -12.01 -25.93
N ILE A 5 -7.45 -12.14 -27.05
CA ILE A 5 -7.94 -10.99 -27.82
C ILE A 5 -9.28 -10.47 -27.27
N ASP A 6 -10.04 -11.26 -26.51
CA ASP A 6 -11.40 -10.91 -26.07
C ASP A 6 -11.57 -10.77 -24.55
N PHE A 7 -10.47 -10.82 -23.78
CA PHE A 7 -10.53 -10.62 -22.33
C PHE A 7 -10.66 -9.13 -21.99
N LYS A 8 -11.90 -8.62 -21.98
CA LYS A 8 -12.23 -7.34 -21.34
C LYS A 8 -12.13 -7.52 -19.82
N HIS A 9 -10.98 -7.20 -19.24
CA HIS A 9 -10.93 -6.98 -17.79
C HIS A 9 -11.97 -5.91 -17.42
N GLU A 10 -12.75 -6.17 -16.38
CA GLU A 10 -13.67 -5.20 -15.76
C GLU A 10 -12.96 -3.89 -15.36
N TYR A 11 -11.65 -3.98 -15.18
CA TYR A 11 -10.75 -2.89 -14.86
C TYR A 11 -9.68 -2.68 -15.95
N GLY A 12 -9.15 -1.47 -16.07
CA GLY A 12 -8.02 -1.21 -16.96
C GLY A 12 -6.80 -2.07 -16.59
N ILE A 13 -5.97 -2.44 -17.58
CA ILE A 13 -4.82 -3.38 -17.41
C ILE A 13 -3.95 -3.03 -16.19
N LYS A 14 -3.64 -1.75 -15.98
CA LYS A 14 -2.84 -1.31 -14.82
C LYS A 14 -3.51 -1.60 -13.47
N VAL A 15 -4.83 -1.42 -13.41
CA VAL A 15 -5.61 -1.69 -12.19
C VAL A 15 -5.64 -3.18 -11.92
N ALA A 16 -5.92 -4.00 -12.95
CA ALA A 16 -5.87 -5.46 -12.83
C ALA A 16 -4.50 -5.96 -12.33
N MET A 17 -3.41 -5.37 -12.84
CA MET A 17 -2.05 -5.68 -12.38
C MET A 17 -1.84 -5.33 -10.90
N PHE A 18 -2.28 -4.15 -10.43
CA PHE A 18 -2.10 -3.76 -9.03
C PHE A 18 -3.02 -4.49 -8.05
N ILE A 19 -4.18 -4.97 -8.51
CA ILE A 19 -5.04 -5.86 -7.71
C ILE A 19 -4.37 -7.22 -7.53
N GLY A 20 -3.78 -7.77 -8.60
CA GLY A 20 -3.13 -9.09 -8.55
C GLY A 20 -1.77 -9.09 -7.86
N ASP A 21 -0.99 -8.02 -8.02
CA ASP A 21 0.35 -7.86 -7.44
C ASP A 21 0.52 -6.41 -6.90
N PRO A 22 -0.01 -6.13 -5.70
CA PRO A 22 0.03 -4.80 -5.12
C PRO A 22 1.46 -4.40 -4.74
N LYS A 23 1.92 -3.26 -5.27
CA LYS A 23 3.22 -2.70 -4.90
C LYS A 23 3.18 -2.14 -3.50
N HIS A 24 4.22 -2.39 -2.71
CA HIS A 24 4.36 -1.85 -1.36
C HIS A 24 3.31 -2.33 -0.36
N ALA A 25 2.60 -3.43 -0.64
CA ALA A 25 1.78 -4.08 0.36
C ALA A 25 2.64 -4.56 1.54
N GLY A 26 2.15 -4.36 2.76
CA GLY A 26 2.81 -4.81 3.98
C GLY A 26 2.73 -3.79 5.11
N ILE A 27 3.52 -4.05 6.15
CA ILE A 27 3.63 -3.20 7.34
C ILE A 27 5.09 -2.76 7.50
N ILE A 28 5.31 -1.66 8.21
CA ILE A 28 6.62 -1.27 8.74
C ILE A 28 6.51 -1.36 10.26
N ASN A 29 7.48 -1.99 10.91
CA ASN A 29 7.55 -2.01 12.37
C ASN A 29 8.61 -1.01 12.88
N GLU A 30 8.58 -0.76 14.19
CA GLU A 30 9.48 0.19 14.84
C GLU A 30 10.97 -0.17 14.67
N GLU A 31 11.32 -1.45 14.65
CA GLU A 31 12.70 -1.91 14.49
C GLU A 31 13.23 -1.62 13.08
N GLU A 32 12.41 -1.88 12.06
CA GLU A 32 12.73 -1.59 10.66
C GLU A 32 12.93 -0.09 10.43
N ALA A 33 12.03 0.76 10.95
CA ALA A 33 12.17 2.21 10.84
C ALA A 33 13.46 2.71 11.52
N LYS A 34 13.78 2.21 12.72
CA LYS A 34 15.02 2.55 13.45
C LYS A 34 16.28 2.12 12.70
N SER A 35 16.25 0.96 12.04
CA SER A 35 17.38 0.48 11.22
C SER A 35 17.71 1.41 10.05
N LEU A 36 16.73 2.22 9.62
CA LEU A 36 16.85 3.23 8.56
C LEU A 36 17.16 4.64 9.12
N HIS A 37 17.38 4.78 10.42
CA HIS A 37 17.49 6.07 11.10
C HIS A 37 16.25 6.98 10.87
N ALA A 38 15.06 6.37 10.85
CA ALA A 38 13.80 7.05 10.60
C ALA A 38 12.78 6.85 11.74
N THR A 39 11.79 7.72 11.77
CA THR A 39 10.61 7.63 12.66
C THR A 39 9.48 6.94 11.93
N LEU A 40 8.81 5.98 12.58
CA LEU A 40 7.62 5.34 12.04
C LEU A 40 6.39 6.23 12.24
N PHE A 41 5.70 6.52 11.14
CA PHE A 41 4.39 7.17 11.13
C PHE A 41 3.35 6.18 10.60
N THR A 42 2.22 6.08 11.31
CA THR A 42 1.09 5.25 10.91
C THR A 42 -0.19 6.06 10.86
N TYR A 43 -1.02 5.80 9.86
CA TYR A 43 -2.32 6.44 9.73
C TYR A 43 -3.33 5.47 9.13
N THR A 44 -4.50 5.35 9.77
CA THR A 44 -5.59 4.53 9.27
C THR A 44 -6.75 5.43 8.85
N TYR A 45 -7.20 5.23 7.61
CA TYR A 45 -8.36 5.90 7.05
C TYR A 45 -9.35 4.85 6.55
N GLY A 46 -10.65 5.13 6.65
CA GLY A 46 -11.65 4.20 6.15
C GLY A 46 -13.06 4.73 6.25
N ASN A 47 -13.98 4.00 5.63
CA ASN A 47 -15.40 4.29 5.64
C ASN A 47 -16.16 3.21 6.39
N ALA A 48 -16.77 3.60 7.51
CA ALA A 48 -17.54 2.69 8.36
C ALA A 48 -18.76 2.07 7.65
N GLN A 49 -19.28 2.70 6.59
CA GLN A 49 -20.46 2.19 5.87
C GLN A 49 -20.13 1.07 4.88
N THR A 50 -18.91 1.07 4.33
CA THR A 50 -18.46 0.06 3.35
C THR A 50 -17.55 -1.00 3.97
N GLY A 51 -17.11 -0.81 5.22
CA GLY A 51 -16.15 -1.69 5.89
C GLY A 51 -14.72 -1.54 5.35
N GLU A 52 -14.49 -0.63 4.39
CA GLU A 52 -13.19 -0.45 3.75
C GLU A 52 -12.26 0.40 4.63
N GLN A 53 -11.07 -0.13 4.90
CA GLN A 53 -10.03 0.56 5.63
C GLN A 53 -8.68 0.39 4.94
N ILE A 54 -7.89 1.47 4.93
CA ILE A 54 -6.49 1.47 4.53
C ILE A 54 -5.64 1.94 5.70
N ALA A 55 -4.59 1.17 6.03
CA ALA A 55 -3.55 1.61 6.95
C ALA A 55 -2.28 1.91 6.17
N LEU A 56 -1.74 3.10 6.40
CA LEU A 56 -0.54 3.63 5.76
C LEU A 56 0.60 3.63 6.78
N TYR A 57 1.79 3.22 6.35
CA TYR A 57 3.00 3.15 7.15
C TYR A 57 4.13 3.88 6.42
N TRP A 58 4.79 4.81 7.09
CA TRP A 58 5.94 5.55 6.57
C TRP A 58 7.10 5.55 7.55
N ALA A 59 8.30 5.21 7.07
CA ALA A 59 9.54 5.51 7.78
C ALA A 59 10.06 6.85 7.26
N VAL A 60 9.98 7.89 8.08
CA VAL A 60 10.32 9.28 7.72
C VAL A 60 11.59 9.71 8.41
N LYS A 61 12.53 10.22 7.62
CA LYS A 61 13.80 10.76 8.08
C LYS A 61 13.56 12.11 8.79
N PRO A 62 13.94 12.28 10.07
CA PRO A 62 13.57 13.45 10.85
C PRO A 62 14.30 14.74 10.46
N GLU A 63 15.42 14.66 9.72
CA GLU A 63 16.22 15.83 9.37
C GLU A 63 15.61 16.66 8.23
N ASP A 64 14.88 16.02 7.32
CA ASP A 64 14.41 16.62 6.07
C ASP A 64 13.03 16.12 5.60
N ASP A 65 12.35 15.36 6.45
CA ASP A 65 11.03 14.75 6.20
C ASP A 65 10.99 13.82 4.98
N THR A 66 12.13 13.29 4.53
CA THR A 66 12.16 12.32 3.43
C THR A 66 11.53 10.99 3.86
N ILE A 67 10.58 10.49 3.08
CA ILE A 67 10.03 9.15 3.24
C ILE A 67 11.03 8.13 2.68
N LEU A 68 11.67 7.35 3.55
CA LEU A 68 12.64 6.32 3.17
C LEU A 68 11.97 4.99 2.82
N LEU A 69 10.84 4.69 3.45
CA LEU A 69 10.05 3.49 3.19
C LEU A 69 8.56 3.77 3.35
N ALA A 70 7.75 3.27 2.42
CA ALA A 70 6.31 3.32 2.49
C ALA A 70 5.71 1.93 2.31
N ARG A 71 4.72 1.60 3.12
CA ARG A 71 3.89 0.39 2.99
C ARG A 71 2.44 0.69 3.28
N TYR A 72 1.55 -0.18 2.82
CA TYR A 72 0.15 -0.12 3.19
C TYR A 72 -0.47 -1.51 3.35
N THR A 73 -1.54 -1.55 4.13
CA THR A 73 -2.48 -2.67 4.17
C THR A 73 -3.87 -2.14 3.85
N TYR A 74 -4.67 -2.97 3.17
CA TYR A 74 -6.04 -2.65 2.82
C TYR A 74 -6.93 -3.80 3.28
N PHE A 75 -8.02 -3.47 3.95
CA PHE A 75 -8.96 -4.40 4.54
C PHE A 75 -10.38 -4.04 4.12
N ILE A 76 -11.19 -5.05 3.86
CA ILE A 76 -12.64 -4.95 3.73
C ILE A 76 -13.20 -5.80 4.88
N ALA A 77 -13.88 -5.16 5.83
CA ALA A 77 -14.50 -5.82 6.98
C ALA A 77 -15.93 -6.27 6.67
#